data_AF-A0A149V6B4-F1
#
_entry.id   AF-A0A149V6B4-F1
#
_cell.length_a   1.000
_cell.length_b   1.000
_cell.length_c   1.000
_cell.angle_alpha   90.00
_cell.angle_beta   90.00
_cell.angle_gamma   90.00
#
_symmetry.space_group_name_H-M   'P 1'
#
loop_
_entity.id
_entity.type
_entity.pdbx_description
1 polymer ?
#
loop_
_entity_poly.entity_id
_entity_poly.type
_entity_poly.pdbx_seq_one_letter_code
_entity_poly.pdbx_strand_id
1 'polypeptide(L)'
;GRDHLISVEKAVLDLRHDEHIDAAIQSGILDLAFIIGHQTNECIVPVKLATRQDRIILLGDSNSFYGDDGERRSRDQIIEAEFLGARLAHATEICAAINASELLSSPLILDIDLDCFNTRQAISPHNPSVFYNLIQQAHAITIARESACVETCKLDDDLTASWLEERLLDHIAQALS
;
A
#
# COMPACT_ATOMS: atom_id res chain seq x y z
N GLY A 1 26.25 30.47 -14.12
CA GLY A 1 27.51 30.18 -13.42
C GLY A 1 27.27 28.99 -12.54
N ARG A 2 27.86 27.85 -12.91
CA ARG A 2 27.83 26.51 -12.27
C ARG A 2 26.44 25.95 -11.97
N ASP A 3 25.94 25.21 -12.95
CA ASP A 3 24.95 24.16 -12.79
C ASP A 3 25.33 23.27 -11.61
N HIS A 4 24.42 23.16 -10.64
CA HIS A 4 24.52 22.21 -9.55
C HIS A 4 24.12 20.84 -10.13
N LEU A 5 25.08 20.17 -10.78
CA LEU A 5 24.92 18.78 -11.19
C LEU A 5 24.80 17.95 -9.91
N ILE A 6 23.55 17.69 -9.50
CA ILE A 6 23.25 16.65 -8.52
C ILE A 6 23.62 15.34 -9.20
N SER A 7 24.54 14.58 -8.60
CA SER A 7 24.88 13.27 -9.15
C SER A 7 23.69 12.33 -8.98
N VAL A 8 23.59 11.30 -9.82
CA VAL A 8 22.53 10.30 -9.70
C VAL A 8 22.53 9.68 -8.31
N GLU A 9 23.71 9.44 -7.73
CA GLU A 9 23.85 8.91 -6.38
C GLU A 9 23.24 9.83 -5.32
N LYS A 10 23.41 11.15 -5.47
CA LYS A 10 22.83 12.11 -4.53
C LYS A 10 21.31 12.21 -4.69
N ALA A 11 20.80 12.19 -5.92
CA ALA A 11 19.37 12.19 -6.18
C ALA A 11 18.69 10.93 -5.60
N VAL A 12 19.35 9.76 -5.71
CA VAL A 12 18.86 8.51 -5.11
C VAL A 12 18.82 8.58 -3.58
N LEU A 13 19.80 9.23 -2.95
CA LEU A 13 19.81 9.43 -1.49
C LEU A 13 18.75 10.43 -1.01
N ASP A 14 18.29 11.31 -1.90
CA ASP A 14 17.23 12.27 -1.61
C ASP A 14 15.83 11.62 -1.74
N LEU A 15 15.69 10.46 -2.41
CA LEU A 15 14.45 9.68 -2.44
C LEU A 15 14.15 9.13 -1.04
N ARG A 16 13.04 9.56 -0.43
CA ARG A 16 12.54 9.12 0.88
C ARG A 16 11.14 8.54 0.75
N HIS A 17 10.77 7.62 1.65
CA HIS A 17 9.45 6.99 1.65
C HIS A 17 9.12 6.37 0.28
N ASP A 18 7.95 6.65 -0.28
CA ASP A 18 7.42 6.17 -1.55
C ASP A 18 7.91 6.95 -2.80
N GLU A 19 8.80 7.94 -2.64
CA GLU A 19 9.30 8.77 -3.76
C GLU A 19 10.01 7.94 -4.86
N HIS A 20 10.48 6.73 -4.52
CA HIS A 20 11.05 5.80 -5.48
C HIS A 20 10.00 5.19 -6.42
N ILE A 21 8.75 5.03 -5.97
CA ILE A 21 7.60 4.63 -6.80
C ILE A 21 7.26 5.75 -7.77
N ASP A 22 7.21 6.99 -7.30
CA ASP A 22 7.04 8.19 -8.13
C ASP A 22 8.09 8.27 -9.24
N ALA A 23 9.37 8.12 -8.87
CA ALA A 23 10.47 8.13 -9.83
C ALA A 23 10.39 6.99 -10.86
N ALA A 24 10.02 5.78 -10.41
CA ALA A 24 9.83 4.63 -11.29
C ALA A 24 8.67 4.84 -12.28
N ILE A 25 7.60 5.49 -11.83
CA ILE A 25 6.44 5.83 -12.67
C ILE A 25 6.80 6.92 -13.70
N GLN A 26 7.47 7.99 -13.26
CA GLN A 26 7.86 9.08 -14.14
C GLN A 26 8.90 8.65 -15.18
N SER A 27 9.74 7.67 -14.84
CA SER A 27 10.73 7.10 -15.75
C SER A 27 10.17 6.01 -16.68
N GLY A 28 8.93 5.59 -16.48
CA GLY A 28 8.26 4.56 -17.30
C GLY A 28 8.69 3.12 -16.96
N ILE A 29 9.28 2.91 -15.79
CA ILE A 29 9.57 1.57 -15.24
C ILE A 29 8.28 0.93 -14.72
N LEU A 30 7.40 1.73 -14.09
CA LEU A 30 6.07 1.32 -13.65
C LEU A 30 5.00 2.08 -14.41
N ASP A 31 3.96 1.37 -14.87
CA ASP A 31 2.85 1.97 -15.60
C ASP A 31 1.81 2.62 -14.67
N LEU A 32 1.53 1.98 -13.53
CA LEU A 32 0.49 2.36 -12.58
C LEU A 32 0.78 1.81 -11.19
N ALA A 33 0.46 2.59 -10.15
CA ALA A 33 0.49 2.17 -8.75
C ALA A 33 -0.85 2.45 -8.07
N PHE A 34 -1.29 1.49 -7.26
CA PHE A 34 -2.44 1.62 -6.37
C PHE A 34 -1.94 1.57 -4.93
N ILE A 35 -2.27 2.61 -4.14
CA ILE A 35 -1.89 2.69 -2.74
C ILE A 35 -3.15 2.41 -1.91
N ILE A 36 -3.08 1.38 -1.08
CA ILE A 36 -4.13 1.01 -0.13
C ILE A 36 -3.60 1.33 1.26
N GLY A 37 -4.26 2.23 1.98
CA GLY A 37 -3.89 2.63 3.32
C GLY A 37 -5.09 2.84 4.22
N HIS A 38 -4.83 3.25 5.46
CA HIS A 38 -5.87 3.73 6.38
C HIS A 38 -6.52 5.01 5.86
N GLN A 39 -7.62 5.44 6.49
CA GLN A 39 -8.34 6.66 6.15
C GLN A 39 -7.40 7.79 5.69
N THR A 40 -7.50 8.16 4.42
CA THR A 40 -6.90 9.37 3.90
C THR A 40 -7.92 10.49 4.09
N ASN A 41 -7.52 11.62 4.67
CA ASN A 41 -8.28 12.88 4.53
C ASN A 41 -8.31 13.37 3.06
N GLU A 42 -7.55 12.71 2.20
CA GLU A 42 -7.49 12.95 0.77
C GLU A 42 -8.54 12.13 0.04
N CYS A 43 -9.20 12.78 -0.93
CA CYS A 43 -10.26 12.20 -1.74
C CYS A 43 -9.90 10.79 -2.20
N ILE A 44 -10.75 9.81 -1.88
CA ILE A 44 -10.96 8.68 -2.81
C ILE A 44 -11.13 9.33 -4.16
N VAL A 45 -10.21 9.07 -5.09
CA VAL A 45 -10.39 9.52 -6.46
C VAL A 45 -11.66 8.82 -6.93
N PRO A 46 -12.80 9.53 -7.08
CA PRO A 46 -13.99 8.91 -7.62
C PRO A 46 -13.59 8.34 -8.97
N VAL A 47 -14.07 7.15 -9.33
CA VAL A 47 -13.77 6.52 -10.64
C VAL A 47 -13.92 7.51 -11.82
N LYS A 48 -14.79 8.52 -11.66
CA LYS A 48 -15.04 9.60 -12.63
C LYS A 48 -13.96 10.68 -12.76
N LEU A 49 -13.01 10.77 -11.82
CA LEU A 49 -11.93 11.76 -11.83
C LEU A 49 -10.58 11.15 -12.20
N ALA A 50 -10.44 9.82 -12.15
CA ALA A 50 -9.22 9.15 -12.58
C ALA A 50 -9.02 9.31 -14.08
N THR A 51 -7.86 9.84 -14.46
CA THR A 51 -7.43 10.00 -15.85
C THR A 51 -6.25 9.09 -16.13
N ARG A 52 -5.94 8.86 -17.41
CA ARG A 52 -4.74 8.10 -17.82
C ARG A 52 -3.42 8.80 -17.42
N GLN A 53 -3.48 10.05 -16.95
CA GLN A 53 -2.33 10.79 -16.45
C GLN A 53 -2.09 10.53 -14.96
N ASP A 54 -3.11 10.09 -14.23
CA ASP A 54 -3.02 9.71 -12.82
C ASP A 54 -2.40 8.32 -12.74
N ARG A 55 -1.11 8.27 -12.42
CA ARG A 55 -0.35 7.03 -12.36
C ARG A 55 -0.19 6.47 -10.94
N ILE A 56 -0.51 7.27 -9.92
CA ILE A 56 -0.62 6.86 -8.52
C ILE A 56 -2.05 7.11 -8.09
N ILE A 57 -2.72 6.08 -7.58
CA ILE A 57 -4.13 6.12 -7.22
C ILE A 57 -4.29 5.67 -5.77
N LEU A 58 -4.82 6.55 -4.93
CA LEU A 58 -5.13 6.27 -3.54
C LEU A 58 -6.50 5.58 -3.43
N LEU A 59 -6.53 4.41 -2.78
CA LEU A 59 -7.72 3.60 -2.52
C LEU A 59 -8.04 3.62 -1.02
N GLY A 60 -8.51 4.78 -0.53
CA GLY A 60 -8.90 4.98 0.86
C GLY A 60 -10.34 4.55 1.20
N ASP A 61 -10.72 4.69 2.47
CA ASP A 61 -12.11 4.55 2.93
C ASP A 61 -12.83 5.91 2.97
N SER A 62 -14.07 5.97 2.48
CA SER A 62 -14.93 7.16 2.56
C SER A 62 -15.79 7.14 3.82
N ASN A 63 -15.86 6.02 4.53
CA ASN A 63 -16.66 5.89 5.72
C ASN A 63 -15.95 6.58 6.89
N SER A 64 -16.46 7.76 7.22
CA SER A 64 -16.20 8.44 8.49
C SER A 64 -16.78 7.60 9.63
N PHE A 65 -15.97 6.72 10.21
CA PHE A 65 -16.31 6.15 11.51
C PHE A 65 -16.05 7.24 12.57
N TYR A 66 -17.12 7.88 13.05
CA TYR A 66 -17.01 8.89 14.11
C TYR A 66 -16.75 8.20 15.47
N GLY A 67 -15.59 8.48 16.09
CA GLY A 67 -15.20 8.06 17.45
C GLY A 67 -14.01 7.08 17.52
N ASP A 68 -13.35 7.00 18.68
CA ASP A 68 -12.12 6.19 18.91
C ASP A 68 -12.32 4.70 18.56
N ASP A 69 -13.49 4.12 18.88
CA ASP A 69 -13.83 2.75 18.49
C ASP A 69 -13.89 2.56 16.96
N GLY A 70 -14.18 3.65 16.24
CA GLY A 70 -14.23 3.70 14.79
C GLY A 70 -12.85 3.65 14.14
N GLU A 71 -11.90 4.40 14.67
CA GLU A 71 -10.53 4.42 14.16
C GLU A 71 -9.87 3.05 14.31
N ARG A 72 -9.92 2.45 15.51
CA ARG A 72 -9.30 1.15 15.75
C ARG A 72 -9.87 0.06 14.83
N ARG A 73 -11.20 0.03 14.68
CA ARG A 73 -11.85 -0.90 13.74
C ARG A 73 -11.38 -0.71 12.31
N SER A 74 -11.16 0.53 11.87
CA SER A 74 -10.59 0.79 10.56
C SER A 74 -9.17 0.26 10.44
N ARG A 75 -8.33 0.43 11.47
CA ARG A 75 -6.94 -0.06 11.45
C ARG A 75 -6.84 -1.58 11.42
N ASP A 76 -7.72 -2.26 12.15
CA ASP A 76 -7.77 -3.71 12.25
C ASP A 76 -8.02 -4.42 10.90
N GLN A 77 -8.55 -3.71 9.90
CA GLN A 77 -9.07 -4.30 8.66
C GLN A 77 -8.09 -4.26 7.47
N ILE A 78 -6.89 -3.68 7.60
CA ILE A 78 -6.02 -3.35 6.47
C ILE A 78 -5.72 -4.52 5.51
N ILE A 79 -5.64 -5.76 6.03
CA ILE A 79 -5.47 -6.99 5.23
C ILE A 79 -6.63 -8.00 5.39
N GLU A 80 -7.77 -7.58 5.93
CA GLU A 80 -8.99 -8.39 5.92
C GLU A 80 -9.56 -8.50 4.50
N ALA A 81 -10.05 -9.67 4.14
CA ALA A 81 -10.54 -9.97 2.79
C ALA A 81 -11.65 -9.02 2.31
N GLU A 82 -12.58 -8.65 3.18
CA GLU A 82 -13.68 -7.74 2.84
C GLU A 82 -13.16 -6.34 2.49
N PHE A 83 -12.24 -5.82 3.30
CA PHE A 83 -11.62 -4.51 3.09
C PHE A 83 -10.78 -4.50 1.82
N LEU A 84 -9.78 -5.37 1.71
CA LEU A 84 -8.90 -5.43 0.53
C LEU A 84 -9.69 -5.72 -0.75
N GLY A 85 -10.64 -6.65 -0.69
CA GLY A 85 -11.47 -7.02 -1.83
C GLY A 85 -12.26 -5.83 -2.39
N ALA A 86 -12.83 -4.99 -1.52
CA ALA A 86 -13.51 -3.79 -1.95
C ALA A 86 -12.55 -2.81 -2.65
N ARG A 87 -11.34 -2.59 -2.13
CA ARG A 87 -10.35 -1.68 -2.75
C ARG A 87 -9.86 -2.22 -4.10
N LEU A 88 -9.62 -3.52 -4.21
CA LEU A 88 -9.21 -4.14 -5.48
C LEU A 88 -10.34 -4.11 -6.53
N ALA A 89 -11.60 -4.22 -6.09
CA ALA A 89 -12.74 -4.00 -6.98
C ALA A 89 -12.76 -2.56 -7.51
N HIS A 90 -12.52 -1.56 -6.64
CA HIS A 90 -12.37 -0.17 -7.08
C HIS A 90 -11.18 0.02 -8.03
N ALA A 91 -10.02 -0.60 -7.76
CA ALA A 91 -8.88 -0.58 -8.68
C ALA A 91 -9.26 -1.13 -10.07
N THR A 92 -10.03 -2.21 -10.09
CA THR A 92 -10.55 -2.83 -11.32
C THR A 92 -11.47 -1.90 -12.10
N GLU A 93 -12.39 -1.21 -11.40
CA GLU A 93 -13.28 -0.21 -12.00
C GLU A 93 -12.50 0.97 -12.59
N ILE A 94 -11.46 1.44 -11.90
CA ILE A 94 -10.60 2.54 -12.38
C ILE A 94 -9.83 2.10 -13.63
N CYS A 95 -9.18 0.94 -13.61
CA CYS A 95 -8.49 0.39 -14.78
C CYS A 95 -9.43 0.29 -15.99
N ALA A 96 -10.67 -0.17 -15.79
CA ALA A 96 -11.67 -0.22 -16.85
C ALA A 96 -12.02 1.19 -17.38
N ALA A 97 -12.20 2.18 -16.49
CA ALA A 97 -12.53 3.55 -16.86
C ALA A 97 -11.44 4.25 -17.69
N ILE A 98 -10.16 3.97 -17.41
CA ILE A 98 -9.01 4.57 -18.11
C ILE A 98 -8.50 3.74 -19.29
N ASN A 99 -9.20 2.65 -19.66
CA ASN A 99 -8.79 1.66 -20.67
C ASN A 99 -7.38 1.10 -20.40
N ALA A 100 -7.19 0.58 -19.20
CA ALA A 100 -5.96 -0.05 -18.72
C ALA A 100 -6.22 -1.41 -18.03
N SER A 101 -7.32 -2.09 -18.37
CA SER A 101 -7.67 -3.40 -17.80
C SER A 101 -6.58 -4.45 -18.02
N GLU A 102 -5.77 -4.32 -19.06
CA GLU A 102 -4.60 -5.16 -19.33
C GLU A 102 -3.53 -5.09 -18.23
N LEU A 103 -3.45 -3.98 -17.50
CA LEU A 103 -2.50 -3.83 -16.39
C LEU A 103 -2.84 -4.74 -15.21
N LEU A 104 -4.12 -5.13 -15.05
CA LEU A 104 -4.54 -6.07 -14.02
C LEU A 104 -4.05 -7.50 -14.28
N SER A 105 -3.58 -7.79 -15.51
CA SER A 105 -2.98 -9.08 -15.87
C SER A 105 -1.45 -9.01 -15.95
N SER A 106 -0.86 -7.86 -15.63
CA SER A 106 0.59 -7.63 -15.68
C SER A 106 1.27 -8.08 -14.37
N PRO A 107 2.59 -8.33 -14.38
CA PRO A 107 3.33 -8.66 -13.17
C PRO A 107 3.15 -7.60 -12.08
N LEU A 108 2.69 -8.04 -10.90
CA LEU A 108 2.46 -7.16 -9.75
C LEU A 108 3.73 -7.05 -8.90
N ILE A 109 4.10 -5.83 -8.50
CA ILE A 109 5.00 -5.62 -7.35
C ILE A 109 4.12 -5.27 -6.16
N LEU A 110 4.28 -6.00 -5.06
CA LEU A 110 3.58 -5.74 -3.82
C LEU A 110 4.54 -5.09 -2.82
N ASP A 111 4.39 -3.78 -2.62
CA ASP A 111 5.13 -3.03 -1.62
C ASP A 111 4.32 -2.92 -0.34
N ILE A 112 4.94 -3.17 0.82
CA ILE A 112 4.27 -3.26 2.11
C ILE A 112 5.03 -2.45 3.16
N ASP A 113 4.41 -1.37 3.62
CA ASP A 113 4.91 -0.58 4.75
C ASP A 113 4.46 -1.21 6.07
N LEU A 114 5.41 -1.46 6.99
CA LEU A 114 5.06 -2.07 8.27
C LEU A 114 4.22 -1.17 9.16
N ASP A 115 4.29 0.14 8.98
CA ASP A 115 3.52 1.10 9.76
C ASP A 115 2.02 1.12 9.40
N CYS A 116 1.60 0.38 8.36
CA CYS A 116 0.19 0.11 8.09
C CYS A 116 -0.41 -0.89 9.10
N PHE A 117 0.40 -1.64 9.86
CA PHE A 117 -0.10 -2.57 10.87
C PHE A 117 -0.13 -1.91 12.26
N ASN A 118 -1.17 -1.13 12.54
CA ASN A 118 -1.24 -0.35 13.79
C ASN A 118 -1.73 -1.13 15.01
N THR A 119 -2.26 -2.34 14.81
CA THR A 119 -2.78 -3.21 15.87
C THR A 119 -2.31 -4.64 15.64
N ARG A 120 -2.35 -5.48 16.69
CA ARG A 120 -2.12 -6.92 16.53
C ARG A 120 -3.10 -7.57 15.55
N GLN A 121 -4.35 -7.14 15.58
CA GLN A 121 -5.40 -7.63 14.69
C GLN A 121 -5.10 -7.29 13.22
N ALA A 122 -4.52 -6.12 12.95
CA ALA A 122 -4.15 -5.70 11.60
C ALA A 122 -3.15 -6.66 10.93
N ILE A 123 -2.28 -7.33 11.68
CA ILE A 123 -1.35 -8.36 11.18
C ILE A 123 -1.76 -9.78 11.60
N SER A 124 -3.00 -9.95 12.04
CA SER A 124 -3.59 -11.26 12.38
C SER A 124 -5.06 -11.28 11.96
N PRO A 125 -5.35 -11.09 10.67
CA PRO A 125 -6.71 -10.98 10.16
C PRO A 125 -7.49 -12.29 10.38
N HIS A 126 -8.81 -12.16 10.55
CA HIS A 126 -9.71 -13.30 10.58
C HIS A 126 -9.77 -14.00 9.23
N ASN A 127 -9.68 -13.24 8.13
CA ASN A 127 -9.71 -13.76 6.78
C ASN A 127 -8.64 -13.10 5.89
N PRO A 128 -7.43 -13.68 5.78
CA PRO A 128 -6.34 -13.17 4.93
C PRO A 128 -6.45 -13.56 3.45
N SER A 129 -7.54 -14.20 3.01
CA SER A 129 -7.58 -14.86 1.69
C SER A 129 -7.23 -13.96 0.50
N VAL A 130 -7.70 -12.70 0.49
CA VAL A 130 -7.38 -11.74 -0.57
C VAL A 130 -5.92 -11.30 -0.50
N PHE A 131 -5.38 -11.09 0.70
CA PHE A 131 -3.98 -10.75 0.89
C PHE A 131 -3.05 -11.87 0.40
N TYR A 132 -3.39 -13.13 0.69
CA TYR A 132 -2.62 -14.29 0.21
C TYR A 132 -2.68 -14.41 -1.31
N ASN A 133 -3.83 -14.11 -1.90
CA ASN A 133 -3.97 -14.07 -3.35
C ASN A 133 -3.08 -12.98 -3.99
N LEU A 134 -2.95 -11.80 -3.37
CA LEU A 134 -2.00 -10.77 -3.81
C LEU A 134 -0.55 -11.24 -3.71
N ILE A 135 -0.17 -11.87 -2.59
CA ILE A 135 1.17 -12.45 -2.40
C ILE A 135 1.50 -13.47 -3.48
N GLN A 136 0.56 -14.37 -3.80
CA GLN A 136 0.74 -15.41 -4.82
C GLN A 136 0.89 -14.85 -6.24
N GLN A 137 0.25 -13.72 -6.53
CA GLN A 137 0.34 -13.06 -7.83
C GLN A 137 1.54 -12.11 -7.95
N ALA A 138 2.10 -11.68 -6.82
CA ALA A 138 3.24 -10.78 -6.79
C ALA A 138 4.48 -11.41 -7.42
N HIS A 139 5.09 -10.71 -8.38
CA HIS A 139 6.37 -11.07 -8.95
C HIS A 139 7.54 -10.69 -8.03
N ALA A 140 7.35 -9.63 -7.25
CA ALA A 140 8.26 -9.20 -6.20
C ALA A 140 7.46 -8.64 -5.02
N ILE A 141 7.97 -8.87 -3.81
CA ILE A 141 7.42 -8.31 -2.58
C ILE A 141 8.53 -7.51 -1.90
N THR A 142 8.25 -6.26 -1.58
CA THR A 142 9.13 -5.37 -0.83
C THR A 142 8.50 -5.04 0.52
N ILE A 143 9.34 -4.86 1.54
CA ILE A 143 8.90 -4.58 2.92
C ILE A 143 9.65 -3.34 3.41
N ALA A 144 8.93 -2.24 3.61
CA ALA A 144 9.48 -1.04 4.21
C ALA A 144 9.35 -1.12 5.74
N ARG A 145 10.50 -1.25 6.43
CA ARG A 145 10.51 -1.49 7.88
C ARG A 145 10.17 -0.26 8.72
N GLU A 146 10.46 0.92 8.18
CA GLU A 146 10.21 2.27 8.74
C GLU A 146 9.96 2.33 10.25
N SER A 147 10.95 1.90 11.04
CA SER A 147 10.69 1.57 12.45
C SER A 147 10.27 2.79 13.28
N ALA A 148 10.69 4.00 12.91
CA ALA A 148 10.23 5.23 13.54
C ALA A 148 8.74 5.52 13.27
N CYS A 149 8.26 5.20 12.06
CA CYS A 149 6.86 5.34 11.68
C CYS A 149 6.01 4.30 12.41
N VAL A 150 6.48 3.04 12.50
CA VAL A 150 5.84 1.99 13.33
C VAL A 150 5.65 2.45 14.77
N GLU A 151 6.69 3.01 15.40
CA GLU A 151 6.60 3.52 16.77
C GLU A 151 5.62 4.69 16.93
N THR A 152 5.49 5.54 15.90
CA THR A 152 4.61 6.71 15.93
C THR A 152 3.15 6.33 15.66
N CYS A 153 2.91 5.34 14.80
CA CYS A 153 1.59 5.00 14.29
C CYS A 153 0.91 3.84 15.04
N LYS A 154 1.62 3.09 15.88
CA LYS A 154 1.05 1.96 16.63
C LYS A 154 -0.06 2.41 17.59
N LEU A 155 -1.09 1.58 17.70
CA LEU A 155 -2.14 1.69 18.71
C LEU A 155 -1.98 0.66 19.83
N ASP A 156 -1.32 -0.46 19.55
CA ASP A 156 -0.93 -1.45 20.55
C ASP A 156 0.53 -1.22 20.96
N ASP A 157 0.77 -1.00 22.26
CA ASP A 157 2.06 -0.56 22.80
C ASP A 157 3.22 -1.52 22.50
N ASP A 158 2.93 -2.81 22.35
CA ASP A 158 3.91 -3.87 22.20
C ASP A 158 4.34 -4.15 20.75
N LEU A 159 3.75 -3.43 19.78
CA LEU A 159 4.15 -3.55 18.38
C LEU A 159 5.55 -2.96 18.17
N THR A 160 6.37 -3.71 17.44
CA THR A 160 7.70 -3.29 16.99
C THR A 160 7.87 -3.69 15.53
N ALA A 161 8.69 -2.94 14.79
CA ALA A 161 8.95 -3.25 13.38
C ALA A 161 9.48 -4.69 13.18
N SER A 162 10.38 -5.16 14.06
CA SER A 162 10.90 -6.54 13.98
C SER A 162 9.83 -7.60 14.23
N TRP A 163 8.89 -7.36 15.15
CA TRP A 163 7.79 -8.29 15.39
C TRP A 163 6.80 -8.32 14.22
N LEU A 164 6.46 -7.14 13.67
CA LEU A 164 5.60 -7.02 12.49
C LEU A 164 6.21 -7.69 11.26
N GLU A 165 7.50 -7.49 11.03
CA GLU A 165 8.25 -8.13 9.95
C GLU A 165 8.21 -9.65 10.05
N GLU A 166 8.42 -10.20 11.26
CA GLU A 166 8.34 -11.64 11.50
C GLU A 166 6.95 -12.19 11.15
N ARG A 167 5.89 -11.52 11.60
CA ARG A 167 4.50 -11.92 11.32
C ARG A 167 4.12 -11.78 9.84
N LEU A 168 4.61 -10.73 9.18
CA LEU A 168 4.42 -10.55 7.75
C LEU A 168 5.12 -11.66 6.94
N LEU A 169 6.34 -12.04 7.33
CA LEU A 169 7.06 -13.15 6.72
C LEU A 169 6.33 -14.49 6.92
N ASP A 170 5.69 -14.71 8.08
CA ASP A 170 4.84 -15.88 8.30
C ASP A 170 3.65 -15.91 7.32
N HIS A 171 2.98 -14.77 7.09
CA HIS A 171 1.91 -14.66 6.09
C HIS A 171 2.41 -14.95 4.67
N ILE A 172 3.56 -14.40 4.28
CA ILE A 172 4.16 -14.65 2.97
C ILE A 172 4.49 -16.13 2.80
N ALA A 173 5.11 -16.75 3.81
CA ALA A 173 5.43 -18.17 3.78
C ALA A 173 4.18 -19.04 3.68
N GLN A 174 3.11 -18.71 4.41
CA GLN A 174 1.84 -19.45 4.36
C GLN A 174 1.12 -19.28 3.01
N ALA A 175 1.18 -18.10 2.40
CA ALA A 175 0.55 -17.87 1.09
C ALA A 175 1.27 -18.63 -0.04
N LEU A 176 2.58 -18.86 0.09
CA LEU A 176 3.42 -19.51 -0.93
C LEU A 176 3.63 -21.02 -0.71
N SER A 177 3.15 -21.58 0.40
CA SER A 177 3.19 -23.02 0.70
C SER A 177 2.14 -23.82 -0.05
#